data_AF-A0A662V9D0-F1
#
_entry.id   AF-A0A662V9D0-F1
#
_cell.length_a   1.000
_cell.length_b   1.000
_cell.length_c   1.000
_cell.angle_alpha   90.00
_cell.angle_beta   90.00
_cell.angle_gamma   90.00
#
_symmetry.space_group_name_H-M   'P 1'
#
loop_
_entity.id
_entity.type
_entity.pdbx_description
1 polymer ?
#
loop_
_entity_poly.entity_id
_entity_poly.type
_entity_poly.pdbx_seq_one_letter_code
_entity_poly.pdbx_strand_id
1 'polypeptide(L)'
;MKARNSETKEALILFVSLLGLISNYFCVLLVDRATSYMLIVVKFVIFCGDTMYYKKRVCAYCGKGFYATAPGQKYCSYECREKAQREKRREYRRRRFRRGRGYSPKPKPGDKCIRCGYDISHALEYSHEVHGFLCANCHRLIHSGSERRMRNAVRGYPVKLLGALYDPGFPHEPIRCYLCKQLVTPAIWEMHHMIPRSVGSNYLGMEDVVIVCANCHRILTRANNIIERYFVKFLNSELNPYYPHYTTLNQYEKLSLAIKLEIIRSFYQFLREKWNEILSQLRQSVNNDLS
;
A
#
# COMPACT_ATOMS: atom_id res chain seq x y z
N MET A 1 39.86 17.99 -44.33
CA MET A 1 40.86 18.91 -43.76
C MET A 1 40.25 19.62 -42.56
N LYS A 2 40.86 19.40 -41.37
CA LYS A 2 40.79 20.14 -40.10
C LYS A 2 39.47 20.85 -39.72
N ALA A 3 38.74 20.23 -38.79
CA ALA A 3 37.99 20.94 -37.74
C ALA A 3 38.69 20.67 -36.40
N ARG A 4 38.99 21.73 -35.66
CA ARG A 4 39.71 21.75 -34.36
C ARG A 4 38.74 22.08 -33.23
N ASN A 5 39.02 21.47 -32.09
CA ASN A 5 38.79 21.87 -30.69
C ASN A 5 37.32 21.86 -30.21
N SER A 6 36.87 20.99 -29.29
CA SER A 6 37.34 20.63 -27.93
C SER A 6 37.49 21.84 -27.00
N GLU A 7 36.55 22.00 -26.06
CA GLU A 7 36.84 22.25 -24.64
C GLU A 7 35.56 22.44 -23.79
N THR A 8 35.59 21.78 -22.62
CA THR A 8 35.09 22.18 -21.29
C THR A 8 33.59 22.35 -21.02
N LYS A 9 32.99 21.32 -20.38
CA LYS A 9 31.94 21.48 -19.35
C LYS A 9 32.10 20.44 -18.24
N GLU A 10 33.13 20.64 -17.42
CA GLU A 10 33.12 20.18 -16.03
C GLU A 10 32.96 21.39 -15.11
N ALA A 11 32.37 21.15 -13.93
CA ALA A 11 32.14 22.05 -12.79
C ALA A 11 30.70 22.58 -12.65
N LEU A 12 29.91 21.91 -11.79
CA LEU A 12 29.28 22.53 -10.61
C LEU A 12 28.61 21.45 -9.74
N ILE A 13 29.42 20.64 -9.06
CA ILE A 13 29.00 19.89 -7.88
C ILE A 13 30.07 20.12 -6.83
N LEU A 14 29.84 21.04 -5.89
CA LEU A 14 30.45 21.12 -4.56
C LEU A 14 29.94 22.39 -3.87
N PHE A 15 29.19 22.22 -2.77
CA PHE A 15 29.29 22.97 -1.50
C PHE A 15 28.03 22.75 -0.65
N VAL A 16 27.93 21.58 0.02
CA VAL A 16 27.20 21.47 1.29
C VAL A 16 27.94 20.46 2.17
N SER A 17 29.08 20.89 2.71
CA SER A 17 29.76 20.18 3.80
C SER A 17 30.53 21.22 4.62
N LEU A 18 30.44 21.08 5.95
CA LEU A 18 31.01 21.94 7.01
C LEU A 18 30.19 23.17 7.41
N LEU A 19 29.24 22.93 8.31
CA LEU A 19 29.08 23.56 9.63
C LEU A 19 27.90 22.77 10.26
N GLY A 20 28.14 21.83 11.17
CA GLY A 20 28.55 22.18 12.53
C GLY A 20 27.29 22.26 13.39
N LEU A 21 26.91 21.12 13.95
CA LEU A 21 26.14 20.92 15.19
C LEU A 21 25.68 22.22 15.90
N ILE A 22 24.39 22.54 15.78
CA ILE A 22 23.45 23.03 16.81
C ILE A 22 22.31 23.77 16.08
N SER A 23 21.10 23.27 16.27
CA SER A 23 19.81 23.89 15.91
C SER A 23 19.31 23.68 14.47
N ASN A 24 18.03 23.33 14.41
CA ASN A 24 17.26 23.02 13.21
C ASN A 24 17.02 24.29 12.39
N TYR A 25 17.87 24.58 11.41
CA TYR A 25 17.65 25.68 10.46
C TYR A 25 17.39 25.09 9.05
N PHE A 26 16.23 25.39 8.48
CA PHE A 26 15.92 25.13 7.08
C PHE A 26 16.18 26.40 6.27
N CYS A 27 16.99 26.29 5.22
CA CYS A 27 17.29 27.40 4.32
C CYS A 27 16.55 27.16 2.99
N VAL A 28 15.76 28.13 2.53
CA VAL A 28 15.11 28.10 1.21
C VAL A 28 15.70 29.23 0.38
N LEU A 29 16.32 28.89 -0.75
CA LEU A 29 16.83 29.83 -1.74
C LEU A 29 15.78 30.00 -2.84
N LEU A 30 15.31 31.23 -3.03
CA LEU A 30 14.54 31.63 -4.22
C LEU A 30 15.49 32.37 -5.16
N VAL A 31 15.61 31.88 -6.39
CA VAL A 31 16.43 32.50 -7.43
C VAL A 31 15.50 33.02 -8.52
N ASP A 32 15.40 34.34 -8.65
CA ASP A 32 14.75 34.99 -9.77
C ASP A 32 15.78 35.36 -10.84
N ARG A 33 15.47 35.06 -12.10
CA ARG A 33 16.37 35.27 -13.24
C ARG A 33 16.06 36.61 -13.90
N ALA A 34 16.86 37.64 -13.63
CA ALA A 34 17.06 38.75 -14.54
C ALA A 34 18.41 39.47 -14.30
N THR A 35 19.27 39.41 -15.32
CA THR A 35 20.28 40.40 -15.76
C THR A 35 21.10 41.22 -14.73
N SER A 36 22.43 41.14 -14.90
CA SER A 36 23.50 42.08 -14.52
C SER A 36 23.56 42.60 -13.08
N TYR A 37 24.56 42.11 -12.35
CA TYR A 37 25.12 42.65 -11.09
C TYR A 37 24.08 43.03 -10.03
N MET A 38 23.36 42.03 -9.50
CA MET A 38 22.50 42.21 -8.33
C MET A 38 23.21 41.76 -7.05
N LEU A 39 23.45 42.71 -6.16
CA LEU A 39 23.81 42.48 -4.75
C LEU A 39 22.69 41.65 -4.10
N ILE A 40 22.97 40.39 -3.75
CA ILE A 40 22.01 39.55 -3.03
C ILE A 40 22.01 39.98 -1.55
N VAL A 41 21.05 40.82 -1.17
CA VAL A 41 20.80 41.15 0.23
C VAL A 41 20.00 40.00 0.85
N VAL A 42 20.70 39.07 1.52
CA VAL A 42 20.05 37.99 2.28
C VAL A 42 19.44 38.59 3.55
N LYS A 43 18.12 38.84 3.54
CA LYS A 43 17.37 39.20 4.75
C LYS A 43 17.23 37.96 5.63
N PHE A 44 18.01 37.89 6.70
CA PHE A 44 17.83 36.90 7.77
C PHE A 44 16.63 37.29 8.63
N VAL A 45 15.53 36.55 8.51
CA VAL A 45 14.41 36.63 9.46
C VAL A 45 14.73 35.66 10.60
N ILE A 46 15.30 36.18 11.68
CA ILE A 46 15.54 35.42 12.91
C ILE A 46 14.18 35.23 13.59
N PHE A 47 13.56 34.05 13.44
CA PHE A 47 12.44 33.66 14.27
C PHE A 47 12.96 33.28 15.66
N CYS A 48 13.14 34.27 16.53
CA CYS A 48 13.22 34.06 17.97
C CYS A 48 11.84 33.62 18.46
N GLY A 49 11.54 32.33 18.35
CA GLY A 49 10.33 31.76 18.93
C GLY A 49 10.48 31.74 20.44
N ASP A 50 9.89 32.73 21.11
CA ASP A 50 9.67 32.68 22.56
C ASP A 50 8.98 31.34 22.87
N THR A 51 9.65 30.48 23.63
CA THR A 51 9.10 29.21 24.07
C THR A 51 7.97 29.50 25.04
N MET A 52 6.75 29.62 24.49
CA MET A 52 5.55 29.86 25.29
C MET A 52 5.28 28.62 26.15
N TYR A 53 5.85 28.60 27.36
CA TYR A 53 5.63 27.53 28.33
C TYR A 53 4.18 27.59 28.81
N TYR A 54 3.44 26.50 28.57
CA TYR A 54 2.07 26.37 29.04
C TYR A 54 2.05 26.08 30.55
N LYS A 55 0.90 26.35 31.19
CA LYS A 55 0.62 26.09 32.62
C LYS A 55 1.21 24.75 33.09
N LYS A 56 1.78 24.76 34.30
CA LYS A 56 2.30 23.55 34.97
C LYS A 56 1.22 22.46 35.04
N ARG A 57 1.57 21.24 34.62
CA ARG A 57 0.70 20.05 34.58
C ARG A 57 1.35 18.89 35.33
N VAL A 58 0.54 17.88 35.66
CA VAL A 58 1.01 16.61 36.28
C VAL A 58 1.13 15.54 35.19
N CYS A 59 2.27 14.84 35.15
CA CYS A 59 2.49 13.77 34.20
C CYS A 59 1.54 12.59 34.46
N ALA A 60 0.77 12.19 33.44
CA ALA A 60 -0.19 11.10 33.56
C ALA A 60 0.46 9.70 33.78
N TYR A 61 1.79 9.59 33.69
CA TYR A 61 2.51 8.33 33.92
C TYR A 61 3.23 8.30 35.27
N CYS A 62 4.09 9.29 35.56
CA CYS A 62 4.92 9.29 36.76
C CYS A 62 4.44 10.21 37.88
N GLY A 63 3.36 10.98 37.68
CA GLY A 63 2.82 11.91 38.68
C GLY A 63 3.66 13.17 38.94
N LYS A 64 4.80 13.36 38.27
CA LYS A 64 5.64 14.55 38.46
C LYS A 64 5.05 15.78 37.77
N GLY A 65 5.18 16.94 38.41
CA GLY A 65 4.86 18.23 37.81
C GLY A 65 5.83 18.59 36.69
N PHE A 66 5.33 19.12 35.57
CA PHE A 66 6.14 19.58 34.44
C PHE A 66 5.48 20.78 33.73
N TYR A 67 6.28 21.59 33.04
CA TYR A 67 5.77 22.65 32.17
C TYR A 67 5.58 22.07 30.77
N ALA A 68 4.36 22.18 30.23
CA ALA A 68 4.05 21.63 28.92
C ALA A 68 4.56 22.56 27.82
N THR A 69 5.13 21.99 26.76
CA THR A 69 5.56 22.74 25.56
C THR A 69 4.43 22.81 24.52
N ALA A 70 3.40 21.99 24.66
CA ALA A 70 2.24 21.96 23.77
C ALA A 70 0.93 21.77 24.55
N PRO A 71 -0.20 22.34 24.08
CA PRO A 71 -1.48 22.31 24.79
C PRO A 71 -2.06 20.90 25.01
N GLY A 72 -1.62 19.92 24.20
CA GLY A 72 -2.03 18.51 24.31
C GLY A 72 -1.04 17.59 25.05
N GLN A 73 0.08 18.10 25.57
CA GLN A 73 1.11 17.26 26.17
C GLN A 73 0.63 16.70 27.53
N LYS A 74 0.59 15.36 27.62
CA LYS A 74 0.15 14.61 28.81
C LYS A 74 1.29 14.03 29.65
N TYR A 75 2.50 13.97 29.08
CA TYR A 75 3.65 13.29 29.66
C TYR A 75 4.83 14.26 29.77
N CYS A 76 5.57 14.18 30.88
CA CYS A 76 6.71 15.07 31.13
C CYS A 76 7.93 14.78 30.23
N SER A 77 8.05 13.54 29.73
CA SER A 77 9.17 13.12 28.88
C SER A 77 8.72 12.14 27.80
N TYR A 78 9.57 11.99 26.77
CA TYR A 78 9.42 10.96 25.74
C TYR A 78 9.32 9.55 26.36
N GLU A 79 10.16 9.25 27.35
CA GLU A 79 10.16 7.96 28.04
C GLU A 79 8.83 7.66 28.75
N CYS A 80 8.26 8.65 29.46
CA CYS A 80 6.96 8.48 30.12
C CYS A 80 5.85 8.21 29.10
N ARG A 81 5.90 8.89 27.95
CA ARG A 81 4.96 8.66 26.84
C ARG A 81 5.09 7.24 26.29
N GLU A 82 6.31 6.77 26.04
CA GLU A 82 6.54 5.41 25.53
C GLU A 82 6.12 4.33 26.52
N LYS A 83 6.47 4.47 27.80
CA LYS A 83 6.07 3.51 28.84
C LYS A 83 4.55 3.44 28.97
N ALA A 84 3.87 4.58 29.04
CA ALA A 84 2.40 4.64 29.06
C ALA A 84 1.78 4.01 27.80
N GLN A 85 2.33 4.27 26.61
CA GLN A 85 1.86 3.62 25.38
C GLN A 85 2.07 2.11 25.41
N ARG A 86 3.22 1.64 25.90
CA ARG A 86 3.54 0.21 26.01
C ARG A 86 2.59 -0.51 26.95
N GLU A 87 2.30 0.08 28.11
CA GLU A 87 1.32 -0.45 29.07
C GLU A 87 -0.08 -0.47 28.48
N LYS A 88 -0.52 0.62 27.84
CA LYS A 88 -1.82 0.68 27.16
C LYS A 88 -1.95 -0.40 26.07
N ARG A 89 -0.89 -0.65 25.28
CA ARG A 89 -0.86 -1.74 24.28
C ARG A 89 -0.95 -3.12 24.93
N ARG A 90 -0.25 -3.35 26.06
CA ARG A 90 -0.31 -4.60 26.83
C ARG A 90 -1.70 -4.83 27.42
N GLU A 91 -2.29 -3.81 28.02
CA GLU A 91 -3.64 -3.87 28.58
C GLU A 91 -4.68 -4.12 27.47
N TYR A 92 -4.58 -3.43 26.35
CA TYR A 92 -5.43 -3.68 25.18
C TYR A 92 -5.31 -5.13 24.71
N ARG A 93 -4.09 -5.68 24.63
CA ARG A 93 -3.86 -7.10 24.27
C ARG A 93 -4.51 -8.05 25.29
N ARG A 94 -4.37 -7.81 26.59
CA ARG A 94 -5.02 -8.60 27.65
C ARG A 94 -6.55 -8.54 27.53
N ARG A 95 -7.13 -7.35 27.34
CA ARG A 95 -8.57 -7.18 27.12
C ARG A 95 -9.05 -7.92 25.87
N ARG A 96 -8.26 -7.87 24.80
CA ARG A 96 -8.55 -8.57 23.54
C ARG A 96 -8.58 -10.09 23.74
N PHE A 97 -7.60 -10.64 24.47
CA PHE A 97 -7.55 -12.06 24.84
C PHE A 97 -8.73 -12.47 25.74
N ARG A 98 -9.04 -11.69 26.79
CA ARG A 98 -10.18 -11.95 27.69
C ARG A 98 -11.53 -12.00 26.97
N ARG A 99 -11.68 -11.27 25.86
CA ARG A 99 -12.88 -11.30 25.01
C ARG A 99 -12.91 -12.48 24.02
N GLY A 100 -12.02 -13.47 24.19
CA GLY A 100 -11.86 -14.59 23.25
C GLY A 100 -11.24 -14.18 21.90
N ARG A 101 -10.98 -12.90 21.67
CA ARG A 101 -10.39 -12.37 20.42
C ARG A 101 -8.87 -12.41 20.48
N GLY A 102 -8.31 -13.55 20.89
CA GLY A 102 -6.87 -13.76 20.98
C GLY A 102 -6.14 -13.62 19.64
N TYR A 103 -4.92 -14.15 19.58
CA TYR A 103 -4.23 -14.29 18.31
C TYR A 103 -5.02 -15.26 17.43
N SER A 104 -5.55 -14.79 16.29
CA SER A 104 -6.18 -15.69 15.32
C SER A 104 -5.11 -16.63 14.77
N PRO A 105 -5.35 -17.95 14.75
CA PRO A 105 -4.47 -18.89 14.07
C PRO A 105 -4.17 -18.45 12.64
N LYS A 106 -2.92 -18.63 12.22
CA LYS A 106 -2.53 -18.46 10.82
C LYS A 106 -2.79 -19.78 10.07
N PRO A 107 -3.34 -19.73 8.84
CA PRO A 107 -3.54 -20.92 8.05
C PRO A 107 -2.19 -21.57 7.72
N LYS A 108 -2.14 -22.88 7.85
CA LYS A 108 -1.00 -23.73 7.53
C LYS A 108 -1.20 -24.42 6.17
N PRO A 109 -0.12 -24.92 5.57
CA PRO A 109 -0.18 -25.97 4.56
C PRO A 109 -1.22 -27.06 4.90
N GLY A 110 -2.10 -27.38 3.95
CA GLY A 110 -3.12 -28.43 4.12
C GLY A 110 -4.42 -27.98 4.79
N ASP A 111 -4.47 -26.81 5.41
CA ASP A 111 -5.73 -26.25 5.93
C ASP A 111 -6.70 -25.97 4.76
N LYS A 112 -7.99 -26.20 5.01
CA LYS A 112 -9.06 -25.99 4.02
C LYS A 112 -10.19 -25.16 4.61
N CYS A 113 -10.92 -24.48 3.74
CA CYS A 113 -12.18 -23.84 4.08
C CYS A 113 -13.19 -24.89 4.55
N ILE A 114 -13.67 -24.79 5.78
CA ILE A 114 -14.65 -25.75 6.34
C ILE A 114 -15.96 -25.75 5.54
N ARG A 115 -16.34 -24.62 4.93
CA ARG A 115 -17.61 -24.49 4.22
C ARG A 115 -17.60 -25.00 2.78
N CYS A 116 -16.50 -24.82 2.04
CA CYS A 116 -16.45 -25.13 0.61
C CYS A 116 -15.22 -25.93 0.16
N GLY A 117 -14.34 -26.33 1.08
CA GLY A 117 -13.15 -27.12 0.77
C GLY A 117 -12.00 -26.36 0.10
N TYR A 118 -12.14 -25.06 -0.18
CA TYR A 118 -11.08 -24.24 -0.80
C TYR A 118 -9.78 -24.31 0.01
N ASP A 119 -8.65 -24.56 -0.66
CA ASP A 119 -7.44 -25.14 -0.08
C ASP A 119 -6.19 -24.25 -0.20
N ILE A 120 -6.32 -23.05 -0.76
CA ILE A 120 -5.19 -22.13 -0.88
C ILE A 120 -5.08 -21.29 0.39
N SER A 121 -4.07 -21.61 1.21
CA SER A 121 -3.80 -20.99 2.52
C SER A 121 -3.77 -19.45 2.49
N HIS A 122 -3.22 -18.86 1.43
CA HIS A 122 -3.18 -17.40 1.25
C HIS A 122 -4.56 -16.74 1.29
N ALA A 123 -5.61 -17.43 0.83
CA ALA A 123 -6.98 -16.92 0.84
C ALA A 123 -7.79 -17.32 2.09
N LEU A 124 -7.21 -18.09 3.02
CA LEU A 124 -7.91 -18.53 4.23
C LEU A 124 -7.84 -17.47 5.34
N GLU A 125 -8.92 -17.39 6.10
CA GLU A 125 -9.11 -16.53 7.26
C GLU A 125 -9.76 -17.33 8.39
N TYR A 126 -9.24 -17.20 9.61
CA TYR A 126 -9.85 -17.83 10.77
C TYR A 126 -11.08 -17.02 11.21
N SER A 127 -12.24 -17.67 11.21
CA SER A 127 -13.49 -17.10 11.72
C SER A 127 -13.73 -17.59 13.14
N HIS A 128 -13.93 -16.64 14.06
CA HIS A 128 -14.27 -16.94 15.46
C HIS A 128 -15.70 -17.44 15.63
N GLU A 129 -16.58 -17.24 14.65
CA GLU A 129 -17.98 -17.69 14.72
C GLU A 129 -18.14 -19.17 14.38
N VAL A 130 -17.31 -19.68 13.46
CA VAL A 130 -17.31 -21.10 13.09
C VAL A 130 -16.11 -21.86 13.67
N HIS A 131 -15.31 -21.19 14.52
CA HIS A 131 -14.09 -21.72 15.15
C HIS A 131 -13.13 -22.44 14.18
N GLY A 132 -12.98 -21.92 12.96
CA GLY A 132 -12.13 -22.56 11.95
C GLY A 132 -11.85 -21.70 10.72
N PHE A 133 -11.12 -22.26 9.77
CA PHE A 133 -10.72 -21.55 8.56
C PHE A 133 -11.83 -21.52 7.52
N LEU A 134 -12.04 -20.33 6.97
CA LEU A 134 -12.90 -20.10 5.82
C LEU A 134 -12.08 -19.42 4.73
N CYS A 135 -12.38 -19.70 3.46
CA CYS A 135 -11.85 -18.87 2.39
C CYS A 135 -12.47 -17.47 2.46
N ALA A 136 -11.77 -16.46 1.95
CA ALA A 136 -12.22 -15.07 2.00
C ALA A 136 -13.63 -14.86 1.40
N ASN A 137 -14.02 -15.62 0.36
CA ASN A 137 -15.38 -15.60 -0.17
C ASN A 137 -16.41 -16.07 0.87
N CYS A 138 -16.22 -17.27 1.45
CA CYS A 138 -17.13 -17.81 2.48
C CYS A 138 -17.12 -16.98 3.76
N HIS A 139 -15.96 -16.46 4.15
CA HIS A 139 -15.81 -15.60 5.31
C HIS A 139 -16.65 -14.32 5.15
N ARG A 140 -16.72 -13.75 3.94
CA ARG A 140 -17.54 -12.57 3.65
C ARG A 140 -19.04 -12.81 3.64
N LEU A 141 -19.47 -13.99 3.23
CA LEU A 141 -20.89 -14.34 3.26
C LEU A 141 -21.43 -14.41 4.69
N ILE A 142 -20.56 -14.64 5.67
CA ILE A 142 -20.91 -14.62 7.09
C ILE A 142 -20.70 -13.22 7.67
N HIS A 143 -19.53 -12.64 7.40
CA HIS A 143 -19.15 -11.31 7.85
C HIS A 143 -19.35 -10.31 6.72
N SER A 144 -20.61 -9.88 6.50
CA SER A 144 -20.88 -8.73 5.67
C SER A 144 -20.09 -7.56 6.25
N GLY A 145 -18.99 -7.18 5.61
CA GLY A 145 -18.07 -6.18 6.13
C GLY A 145 -18.77 -4.87 6.46
N SER A 146 -18.10 -3.96 7.17
CA SER A 146 -18.67 -2.66 7.50
C SER A 146 -19.36 -2.01 6.30
N GLU A 147 -20.61 -1.61 6.49
CA GLU A 147 -21.56 -1.07 5.51
C GLU A 147 -20.95 -0.04 4.53
N ARG A 148 -19.90 0.69 4.95
CA ARG A 148 -19.11 1.59 4.10
C ARG A 148 -18.52 0.94 2.85
N ARG A 149 -18.19 -0.36 2.86
CA ARG A 149 -17.68 -1.08 1.69
C ARG A 149 -18.78 -1.36 0.65
N MET A 150 -20.04 -1.50 1.11
CA MET A 150 -21.19 -1.81 0.25
C MET A 150 -22.00 -0.58 -0.16
N ARG A 151 -21.74 0.62 0.38
CA ARG A 151 -22.50 1.84 0.02
C ARG A 151 -22.53 2.15 -1.47
N ASN A 152 -21.49 1.76 -2.21
CA ASN A 152 -21.46 1.94 -3.66
C ASN A 152 -22.34 0.92 -4.39
N ALA A 153 -22.57 -0.27 -3.82
CA ALA A 153 -23.43 -1.32 -4.42
C ALA A 153 -24.90 -1.22 -3.94
N VAL A 154 -25.13 -0.88 -2.67
CA VAL A 154 -26.48 -0.89 -2.03
C VAL A 154 -27.37 0.26 -2.51
N ARG A 155 -26.80 1.36 -3.01
CA ARG A 155 -27.57 2.54 -3.43
C ARG A 155 -28.23 2.42 -4.81
N GLY A 156 -28.13 1.28 -5.49
CA GLY A 156 -28.70 1.09 -6.83
C GLY A 156 -28.15 2.04 -7.91
N TYR A 157 -27.14 2.84 -7.57
CA TYR A 157 -26.39 3.59 -8.56
C TYR A 157 -25.42 2.62 -9.21
N PRO A 158 -25.39 2.51 -10.56
CA PRO A 158 -24.35 1.76 -11.23
C PRO A 158 -23.03 2.34 -10.76
N VAL A 159 -22.23 1.53 -10.05
CA VAL A 159 -20.84 1.90 -9.78
C VAL A 159 -20.27 2.21 -11.15
N LYS A 160 -19.84 3.45 -11.39
CA LYS A 160 -19.22 3.81 -12.67
C LYS A 160 -17.89 3.06 -12.73
N LEU A 161 -17.94 1.82 -13.19
CA LEU A 161 -16.80 0.94 -13.45
C LEU A 161 -16.17 1.26 -14.82
N LEU A 162 -16.51 2.39 -15.42
CA LEU A 162 -15.95 2.83 -16.69
C LEU A 162 -14.43 2.96 -16.55
N GLY A 163 -13.69 2.19 -17.36
CA GLY A 163 -12.23 2.11 -17.32
C GLY A 163 -11.67 0.95 -16.49
N ALA A 164 -12.43 0.41 -15.54
CA ALA A 164 -11.97 -0.72 -14.72
C ALA A 164 -11.86 -2.02 -15.54
N LEU A 165 -10.97 -2.92 -15.11
CA LEU A 165 -10.90 -4.28 -15.66
C LEU A 165 -11.88 -5.20 -14.93
N TYR A 166 -12.92 -5.65 -15.64
CA TYR A 166 -13.89 -6.62 -15.14
C TYR A 166 -14.63 -7.31 -16.30
N ASP A 167 -15.29 -8.42 -16.01
CA ASP A 167 -16.23 -9.06 -16.94
C ASP A 167 -17.62 -8.44 -16.73
N PRO A 168 -18.10 -7.57 -17.64
CA PRO A 168 -19.37 -6.90 -17.47
C PRO A 168 -20.54 -7.86 -17.64
N GLY A 169 -21.61 -7.53 -16.93
CA GLY A 169 -22.89 -8.21 -16.96
C GLY A 169 -24.04 -7.23 -16.83
N PHE A 170 -25.28 -7.73 -16.85
CA PHE A 170 -26.45 -6.86 -16.99
C PHE A 170 -26.78 -6.10 -15.69
N PRO A 171 -27.00 -4.76 -15.72
CA PRO A 171 -26.79 -3.86 -16.86
C PRO A 171 -25.32 -3.46 -17.05
N HIS A 172 -24.52 -3.29 -15.97
CA HIS A 172 -23.06 -3.09 -16.00
C HIS A 172 -22.38 -3.65 -14.73
N GLU A 173 -22.91 -4.75 -14.18
CA GLU A 173 -22.41 -5.34 -12.93
C GLU A 173 -21.36 -6.43 -13.19
N PRO A 174 -20.35 -6.58 -12.33
CA PRO A 174 -19.39 -7.67 -12.46
C PRO A 174 -20.06 -9.01 -12.15
N ILE A 175 -20.27 -9.83 -13.18
CA ILE A 175 -20.83 -11.19 -13.00
C ILE A 175 -19.75 -12.19 -12.61
N ARG A 176 -18.51 -11.98 -13.07
CA ARG A 176 -17.40 -12.90 -12.83
C ARG A 176 -16.19 -12.16 -12.25
N CYS A 177 -15.43 -12.89 -11.44
CA CYS A 177 -14.09 -12.47 -11.04
C CYS A 177 -13.21 -12.37 -12.28
N TYR A 178 -12.56 -11.23 -12.48
CA TYR A 178 -11.69 -11.02 -13.65
C TYR A 178 -10.61 -12.11 -13.76
N LEU A 179 -10.00 -12.50 -12.64
CA LEU A 179 -8.89 -13.47 -12.63
C LEU A 179 -9.34 -14.93 -12.71
N CYS A 180 -10.15 -15.41 -11.75
CA CYS A 180 -10.54 -16.83 -11.72
C CYS A 180 -11.75 -17.18 -12.59
N LYS A 181 -12.38 -16.20 -13.24
CA LYS A 181 -13.55 -16.37 -14.12
C LYS A 181 -14.79 -17.01 -13.44
N GLN A 182 -14.75 -17.22 -12.12
CA GLN A 182 -15.88 -17.73 -11.32
C GLN A 182 -16.92 -16.63 -11.08
N LEU A 183 -18.18 -17.03 -10.95
CA LEU A 183 -19.28 -16.12 -10.63
C LEU A 183 -19.01 -15.39 -9.30
N VAL A 184 -19.32 -14.10 -9.29
CA VAL A 184 -19.26 -13.25 -8.11
C VAL A 184 -20.62 -12.64 -7.80
N THR A 185 -20.85 -12.35 -6.53
CA THR A 185 -22.01 -11.60 -6.05
C THR A 185 -21.53 -10.32 -5.39
N PRO A 186 -22.41 -9.30 -5.21
CA PRO A 186 -22.06 -8.06 -4.51
C PRO A 186 -21.43 -8.24 -3.13
N ALA A 187 -21.69 -9.37 -2.46
CA ALA A 187 -21.11 -9.68 -1.16
C ALA A 187 -19.64 -10.13 -1.22
N ILE A 188 -19.18 -10.67 -2.36
CA ILE A 188 -17.88 -11.37 -2.45
C ILE A 188 -16.85 -10.71 -3.36
N TRP A 189 -17.23 -9.80 -4.27
CA TRP A 189 -16.24 -9.10 -5.10
C TRP A 189 -15.56 -7.95 -4.35
N GLU A 190 -14.40 -7.56 -4.86
CA GLU A 190 -13.49 -6.55 -4.33
C GLU A 190 -12.94 -5.68 -5.45
N MET A 191 -12.75 -4.39 -5.16
CA MET A 191 -11.92 -3.52 -5.99
C MET A 191 -10.47 -3.66 -5.58
N HIS A 192 -9.62 -4.08 -6.50
CA HIS A 192 -8.18 -4.09 -6.32
C HIS A 192 -7.54 -2.98 -7.15
N HIS A 193 -6.67 -2.18 -6.51
CA HIS A 193 -5.88 -1.16 -7.18
C HIS A 193 -4.64 -1.84 -7.73
N MET A 194 -4.46 -1.86 -9.06
CA MET A 194 -3.35 -2.56 -9.71
C MET A 194 -2.01 -1.89 -9.39
N ILE A 195 -2.00 -0.57 -9.30
CA ILE A 195 -0.93 0.25 -8.75
C ILE A 195 -1.32 0.66 -7.32
N PRO A 196 -0.46 0.46 -6.31
CA PRO A 196 -0.79 0.88 -4.95
C PRO A 196 -1.13 2.37 -4.88
N ARG A 197 -2.19 2.73 -4.15
CA ARG A 197 -2.61 4.14 -3.96
C ARG A 197 -1.51 5.05 -3.41
N SER A 198 -0.56 4.50 -2.66
CA SER A 198 0.62 5.23 -2.18
C SER A 198 1.52 5.72 -3.31
N VAL A 199 1.44 5.10 -4.50
CA VAL A 199 2.21 5.43 -5.70
C VAL A 199 1.35 6.21 -6.70
N GLY A 200 0.13 5.74 -6.98
CA GLY A 200 -0.75 6.31 -8.01
C GLY A 200 -1.55 7.55 -7.58
N SER A 201 -1.63 7.83 -6.27
CA SER A 201 -2.58 8.81 -5.69
C SER A 201 -4.03 8.53 -6.18
N ASN A 202 -4.96 9.46 -5.99
CA ASN A 202 -6.33 9.36 -6.51
C ASN A 202 -6.44 9.73 -8.01
N TYR A 203 -5.33 9.96 -8.71
CA TYR A 203 -5.32 10.52 -10.08
C TYR A 203 -5.69 9.51 -11.17
N LEU A 204 -5.37 8.23 -11.00
CA LEU A 204 -5.63 7.19 -12.02
C LEU A 204 -7.11 6.76 -12.09
N GLY A 205 -7.94 7.21 -11.13
CA GLY A 205 -9.37 6.92 -11.12
C GLY A 205 -9.70 5.43 -11.14
N MET A 206 -10.61 5.04 -12.03
CA MET A 206 -11.10 3.67 -12.17
C MET A 206 -10.28 2.81 -13.13
N GLU A 207 -9.42 3.42 -13.96
CA GLU A 207 -8.59 2.67 -14.90
C GLU A 207 -7.53 1.80 -14.20
N ASP A 208 -7.15 2.19 -12.99
CA ASP A 208 -6.26 1.44 -12.10
C ASP A 208 -6.99 0.38 -11.26
N VAL A 209 -8.29 0.17 -11.49
CA VAL A 209 -9.10 -0.78 -10.73
C VAL A 209 -9.34 -2.05 -11.53
N VAL A 210 -9.14 -3.21 -10.88
CA VAL A 210 -9.60 -4.51 -11.37
C VAL A 210 -10.59 -5.13 -10.37
N ILE A 211 -11.67 -5.73 -10.88
CA ILE A 211 -12.69 -6.38 -10.07
C ILE A 211 -12.41 -7.86 -9.94
N VAL A 212 -12.21 -8.31 -8.71
CA VAL A 212 -11.86 -9.70 -8.39
C VAL A 212 -12.70 -10.24 -7.23
N CYS A 213 -12.82 -11.56 -7.10
CA CYS A 213 -13.41 -12.14 -5.89
C CYS A 213 -12.48 -11.97 -4.68
N ALA A 214 -13.03 -12.03 -3.47
CA ALA A 214 -12.27 -11.86 -2.24
C ALA A 214 -11.13 -12.87 -2.10
N ASN A 215 -11.29 -14.11 -2.56
CA ASN A 215 -10.20 -15.08 -2.58
C ASN A 215 -9.02 -14.60 -3.44
N CYS A 216 -9.29 -14.18 -4.69
CA CYS A 216 -8.25 -13.68 -5.58
C CYS A 216 -7.60 -12.40 -5.05
N HIS A 217 -8.40 -11.50 -4.46
CA HIS A 217 -7.88 -10.30 -3.80
C HIS A 217 -6.90 -10.63 -2.67
N ARG A 218 -7.22 -11.62 -1.83
CA ARG A 218 -6.29 -12.08 -0.77
C ARG A 218 -5.02 -12.70 -1.34
N ILE A 219 -5.12 -13.46 -2.43
CA ILE A 219 -3.95 -14.04 -3.10
C ILE A 219 -3.05 -12.94 -3.65
N LEU A 220 -3.58 -11.97 -4.39
CA LEU A 220 -2.80 -10.83 -4.91
C LEU A 220 -2.05 -10.09 -3.80
N THR A 221 -2.71 -9.87 -2.66
CA THR A 221 -2.13 -9.10 -1.54
C THR A 221 -1.15 -9.89 -0.67
N ARG A 222 -1.35 -11.21 -0.49
CA ARG A 222 -0.55 -12.02 0.44
C ARG A 222 0.54 -12.83 -0.24
N ALA A 223 0.35 -13.21 -1.50
CA ALA A 223 1.32 -13.97 -2.30
C ALA A 223 2.16 -13.06 -3.21
N ASN A 224 2.50 -11.85 -2.74
CA ASN A 224 3.15 -10.81 -3.55
C ASN A 224 4.45 -11.31 -4.19
N ASN A 225 5.23 -12.10 -3.47
CA ASN A 225 6.46 -12.70 -3.98
C ASN A 225 6.25 -13.58 -5.23
N ILE A 226 5.14 -14.31 -5.32
CA ILE A 226 4.84 -15.14 -6.49
C ILE A 226 4.32 -14.25 -7.63
N ILE A 227 3.43 -13.30 -7.34
CA ILE A 227 2.90 -12.37 -8.33
C ILE A 227 4.02 -11.53 -8.96
N GLU A 228 4.97 -11.06 -8.15
CA GLU A 228 6.13 -10.29 -8.61
C GLU A 228 7.04 -11.11 -9.54
N ARG A 229 7.25 -12.41 -9.27
CA ARG A 229 7.98 -13.30 -10.19
C ARG A 229 7.27 -13.41 -11.55
N TYR A 230 5.93 -13.53 -11.55
CA TYR A 230 5.16 -13.51 -12.80
C TYR A 230 5.25 -12.14 -13.49
N PHE A 231 5.31 -11.04 -12.74
CA PHE A 231 5.47 -9.71 -13.30
C PHE A 231 6.83 -9.55 -13.99
N VAL A 232 7.93 -9.99 -13.36
CA VAL A 232 9.26 -9.98 -13.97
C VAL A 232 9.30 -10.84 -15.24
N LYS A 233 8.68 -12.04 -15.22
CA LYS A 233 8.53 -12.87 -16.42
C LYS A 233 7.77 -12.15 -17.53
N PHE A 234 6.67 -11.48 -17.18
CA PHE A 234 5.86 -10.71 -18.11
C PHE A 234 6.64 -9.54 -18.73
N LEU A 235 7.38 -8.75 -17.94
CA LEU A 235 8.19 -7.64 -18.43
C LEU A 235 9.21 -8.09 -19.49
N ASN A 236 9.73 -9.31 -19.35
CA ASN A 236 10.69 -9.93 -20.28
C ASN A 236 10.02 -10.70 -21.44
N SER A 237 8.73 -10.52 -21.68
CA SER A 237 7.99 -11.22 -22.74
C SER A 237 7.46 -10.25 -23.80
N GLU A 238 7.17 -10.78 -25.00
CA GLU A 238 6.53 -10.04 -26.10
C GLU A 238 5.11 -9.55 -25.76
N LEU A 239 4.52 -10.04 -24.67
CA LEU A 239 3.21 -9.60 -24.18
C LEU A 239 3.28 -8.24 -23.47
N ASN A 240 4.47 -7.77 -23.11
CA ASN A 240 4.66 -6.42 -22.60
C ASN A 240 4.59 -5.43 -23.79
N PRO A 241 3.63 -4.49 -23.82
CA PRO A 241 3.45 -3.58 -24.95
C PRO A 241 4.65 -2.67 -25.23
N TYR A 242 5.57 -2.56 -24.27
CA TYR A 242 6.81 -1.79 -24.38
C TYR A 242 8.06 -2.68 -24.42
N TYR A 243 7.93 -3.97 -24.70
CA TYR A 243 9.08 -4.84 -24.97
C TYR A 243 9.75 -4.41 -26.29
N PRO A 244 11.10 -4.36 -26.38
CA PRO A 244 12.10 -4.76 -25.38
C PRO A 244 12.63 -3.60 -24.51
N HIS A 245 11.97 -2.44 -24.50
CA HIS A 245 12.50 -1.22 -23.86
C HIS A 245 12.46 -1.27 -22.33
N TYR A 246 11.44 -1.89 -21.73
CA TYR A 246 11.26 -1.97 -20.27
C TYR A 246 11.10 -3.42 -19.80
N THR A 247 12.22 -4.07 -19.50
CA THR A 247 12.27 -5.51 -19.21
C THR A 247 12.53 -5.82 -17.73
N THR A 248 12.91 -4.81 -16.94
CA THR A 248 13.26 -4.97 -15.52
C THR A 248 12.35 -4.16 -14.60
N LEU A 249 12.24 -4.61 -13.33
CA LEU A 249 11.44 -3.92 -12.32
C LEU A 249 11.97 -2.49 -12.05
N ASN A 250 13.30 -2.32 -11.99
CA ASN A 250 13.94 -1.03 -11.77
C ASN A 250 13.65 -0.01 -12.90
N GLN A 251 13.53 -0.47 -14.14
CA GLN A 251 13.12 0.38 -15.26
C GLN A 251 11.65 0.77 -15.10
N TYR A 252 10.78 -0.21 -14.84
CA TYR A 252 9.35 0.01 -14.62
C TYR A 252 9.08 1.04 -13.52
N GLU A 253 9.78 0.98 -12.39
CA GLU A 253 9.60 1.90 -11.26
C GLU A 253 9.88 3.37 -11.60
N LYS A 254 10.71 3.65 -12.61
CA LYS A 254 11.08 5.01 -13.04
C LYS A 254 10.12 5.59 -14.09
N LEU A 255 9.18 4.79 -14.60
CA LEU A 255 8.25 5.22 -15.65
C LEU A 255 7.19 6.20 -15.13
N SER A 256 6.63 6.98 -16.06
CA SER A 256 5.46 7.81 -15.80
C SER A 256 4.25 6.94 -15.42
N LEU A 257 3.30 7.52 -14.68
CA LEU A 257 2.11 6.79 -14.24
C LEU A 257 1.26 6.25 -15.41
N ALA A 258 1.19 6.98 -16.54
CA ALA A 258 0.47 6.55 -17.73
C ALA A 258 1.06 5.26 -18.32
N ILE A 259 2.38 5.22 -18.52
CA ILE A 259 3.06 4.04 -19.05
C ILE A 259 2.96 2.87 -18.05
N LYS A 260 3.10 3.13 -16.74
CA LYS A 260 2.90 2.10 -15.71
C LYS A 260 1.51 1.49 -15.78
N LEU A 261 0.49 2.31 -15.98
CA LEU A 261 -0.89 1.87 -16.06
C LEU A 261 -1.12 0.96 -17.29
N GLU A 262 -0.57 1.30 -18.45
CA GLU A 262 -0.68 0.45 -19.64
C GLU A 262 0.01 -0.90 -19.48
N ILE A 263 1.23 -0.89 -18.93
CA ILE A 263 2.01 -2.11 -18.64
C ILE A 263 1.26 -2.98 -17.62
N ILE A 264 0.78 -2.39 -16.51
CA ILE A 264 0.12 -3.17 -15.46
C ILE A 264 -1.23 -3.73 -15.94
N ARG A 265 -1.98 -3.00 -16.77
CA ARG A 265 -3.24 -3.51 -17.35
C ARG A 265 -2.98 -4.73 -18.24
N SER A 266 -1.94 -4.66 -19.07
CA SER A 266 -1.49 -5.78 -19.91
C SER A 266 -1.00 -6.96 -19.05
N PHE A 267 -0.29 -6.68 -17.95
CA PHE A 267 0.10 -7.70 -16.98
C PHE A 267 -1.12 -8.39 -16.35
N TYR A 268 -2.18 -7.67 -16.01
CA TYR A 268 -3.39 -8.29 -15.45
C TYR A 268 -4.14 -9.16 -16.46
N GLN A 269 -4.08 -8.84 -17.76
CA GLN A 269 -4.55 -9.74 -18.82
C GLN A 269 -3.70 -11.02 -18.87
N PHE A 270 -2.38 -10.89 -18.81
CA PHE A 270 -1.47 -12.04 -18.70
C PHE A 270 -1.75 -12.90 -17.45
N LEU A 271 -1.92 -12.26 -16.28
CA LEU A 271 -2.26 -12.94 -15.03
C LEU A 271 -3.58 -13.70 -15.14
N ARG A 272 -4.59 -13.13 -15.80
CA ARG A 272 -5.89 -13.76 -16.01
C ARG A 272 -5.75 -15.08 -16.77
N GLU A 273 -4.92 -15.13 -17.80
CA GLU A 273 -4.68 -16.36 -18.57
C GLU A 273 -3.79 -17.36 -17.83
N LYS A 274 -2.85 -16.88 -17.02
CA LYS A 274 -1.97 -17.73 -16.19
C LYS A 274 -2.54 -18.07 -14.81
N TRP A 275 -3.77 -17.67 -14.52
CA TRP A 275 -4.28 -17.72 -13.14
C TRP A 275 -4.33 -19.15 -12.58
N ASN A 276 -4.79 -20.12 -13.35
CA ASN A 276 -4.85 -21.52 -12.90
C ASN A 276 -3.46 -22.11 -12.61
N GLU A 277 -2.45 -21.73 -13.40
CA GLU A 277 -1.05 -22.11 -13.18
C GLU A 277 -0.55 -21.56 -11.84
N ILE A 278 -0.81 -20.27 -11.57
CA ILE A 278 -0.47 -19.61 -10.31
C ILE A 278 -1.16 -20.30 -9.12
N LEU A 279 -2.46 -20.62 -9.25
CA LEU A 279 -3.19 -21.33 -8.19
C LEU A 279 -2.62 -22.73 -7.94
N SER A 280 -2.18 -23.44 -8.98
CA SER A 280 -1.49 -24.73 -8.84
C SER A 280 -0.15 -24.58 -8.13
N GLN A 281 0.66 -23.60 -8.52
CA GLN A 281 1.95 -23.32 -7.89
C GLN A 281 1.79 -22.97 -6.41
N LEU A 282 0.78 -22.19 -6.04
CA LEU A 282 0.48 -21.83 -4.65
C LEU A 282 0.11 -23.05 -3.79
N ARG A 283 -0.48 -24.09 -4.38
CA ARG A 283 -0.74 -25.36 -3.69
C ARG A 283 0.54 -26.18 -3.50
N GLN A 284 1.48 -26.08 -4.45
CA GLN A 284 2.72 -26.86 -4.43
C GLN A 284 3.83 -26.24 -3.58
N SER A 285 4.02 -24.91 -3.62
CA SER A 285 5.07 -24.22 -2.85
C SER A 285 4.96 -24.49 -1.36
N VAL A 286 3.73 -24.69 -0.92
CA VAL A 286 3.32 -25.04 0.43
C VAL A 286 3.83 -26.42 0.89
N ASN A 287 4.03 -27.36 -0.04
CA ASN A 287 4.54 -28.70 0.28
C ASN A 287 6.07 -28.74 0.39
N ASN A 288 6.77 -27.86 -0.33
CA ASN A 288 8.24 -27.83 -0.35
C ASN A 288 8.84 -27.12 0.87
N ASP A 289 8.10 -26.23 1.54
CA ASP A 289 8.57 -25.57 2.78
C ASP A 289 8.47 -26.49 4.02
N LEU A 290 7.91 -27.70 3.87
CA LEU A 290 7.75 -28.70 4.93
C LEU A 290 8.68 -29.92 4.77
N SER A 291 9.41 -30.01 3.65
CA SER A 291 10.43 -31.03 3.36
C SER A 291 11.82 -30.47 3.63
#